data_AF-A0A6I5NNA7-F1
#
_entry.id   AF-A0A6I5NNA7-F1
#
_cell.length_a   1.000
_cell.length_b   1.000
_cell.length_c   1.000
_cell.angle_alpha   90.00
_cell.angle_beta   90.00
_cell.angle_gamma   90.00
#
_symmetry.space_group_name_H-M   'P 1'
#
loop_
_entity.id
_entity.type
_entity.pdbx_description
1 polymer ?
#
loop_
_entity_poly.entity_id
_entity_poly.type
_entity_poly.pdbx_seq_one_letter_code
_entity_poly.pdbx_strand_id
1 'polypeptide(L)'
;MNNLVRLLHNAVASSESLSDHIDKVVKKLYENQPFLEEYTLKEEEMVSTKDIRSFMQRLRHYRLPRIEAIMYLDGNERICVDFKMDVQDLWSAKKWWNSKAKSFIRSNLNSGINLFELFYVYHEIYSKFYFWLKSRQSSIHKEDLDAVELIMNNAVSNEFLGHKI
;
A
#
# COMPACT_ATOMS: atom_id res chain seq x y z
N MET A 1 -5.65 -8.19 22.18
CA MET A 1 -4.32 -7.66 21.78
C MET A 1 -3.64 -8.49 20.69
N ASN A 2 -3.45 -9.82 20.86
CA ASN A 2 -2.63 -10.64 19.95
C ASN A 2 -3.14 -10.66 18.47
N ASN A 3 -4.46 -10.65 18.27
CA ASN A 3 -5.04 -10.59 16.91
C ASN A 3 -4.77 -9.26 16.18
N LEU A 4 -4.75 -8.12 16.88
CA LEU A 4 -4.52 -6.82 16.24
C LEU A 4 -3.09 -6.74 15.68
N VAL A 5 -2.10 -7.18 16.46
CA VAL A 5 -0.71 -7.18 16.01
C VAL A 5 -0.50 -8.15 14.84
N ARG A 6 -1.17 -9.33 14.86
CA ARG A 6 -1.17 -10.25 13.73
C ARG A 6 -1.75 -9.63 12.46
N LEU A 7 -2.89 -8.93 12.58
CA LEU A 7 -3.51 -8.24 11.44
C LEU A 7 -2.62 -7.12 10.90
N LEU A 8 -1.99 -6.35 11.78
CA LEU A 8 -0.99 -5.34 11.43
C LEU A 8 0.16 -5.95 10.63
N HIS A 9 0.76 -7.02 11.16
CA HIS A 9 1.86 -7.71 10.51
C HIS A 9 1.47 -8.28 9.14
N ASN A 10 0.29 -8.91 9.05
CA ASN A 10 -0.22 -9.46 7.80
C ASN A 10 -0.49 -8.36 6.76
N ALA A 11 -1.06 -7.23 7.16
CA ALA A 11 -1.34 -6.12 6.26
C ALA A 11 -0.04 -5.55 5.66
N VAL A 12 0.97 -5.29 6.51
CA VAL A 12 2.28 -4.77 6.07
C VAL A 12 3.03 -5.81 5.22
N ALA A 13 2.98 -7.09 5.58
CA ALA A 13 3.63 -8.12 4.79
C ALA A 13 3.00 -8.25 3.38
N SER A 14 1.67 -8.21 3.31
CA SER A 14 0.93 -8.35 2.06
C SER A 14 1.13 -7.14 1.13
N SER A 15 1.15 -5.92 1.67
CA SER A 15 1.38 -4.70 0.87
C SER A 15 2.77 -4.69 0.24
N GLU A 16 3.80 -5.10 0.97
CA GLU A 16 5.16 -5.20 0.44
C GLU A 16 5.28 -6.34 -0.58
N SER A 17 4.69 -7.51 -0.33
CA SER A 17 4.67 -8.59 -1.33
C SER A 17 4.00 -8.17 -2.64
N LEU A 18 2.91 -7.40 -2.57
CA LEU A 18 2.25 -6.85 -3.76
C LEU A 18 3.15 -5.83 -4.48
N SER A 19 3.78 -4.93 -3.73
CA SER A 19 4.72 -3.93 -4.27
C SER A 19 5.89 -4.61 -4.99
N ASP A 20 6.51 -5.61 -4.36
CA ASP A 20 7.63 -6.38 -4.94
C ASP A 20 7.21 -7.14 -6.19
N HIS A 21 6.00 -7.72 -6.19
CA HIS A 21 5.46 -8.44 -7.33
C HIS A 21 5.25 -7.50 -8.52
N ILE A 22 4.62 -6.35 -8.28
CA ILE A 22 4.34 -5.35 -9.33
C ILE A 22 5.62 -4.79 -9.91
N ASP A 23 6.61 -4.47 -9.08
CA ASP A 23 7.92 -4.01 -9.55
C ASP A 23 8.57 -5.01 -10.51
N LYS A 24 8.57 -6.30 -10.16
CA LYS A 24 9.09 -7.38 -11.02
C LYS A 24 8.29 -7.51 -12.32
N VAL A 25 6.97 -7.42 -12.25
CA VAL A 25 6.09 -7.52 -13.42
C VAL A 25 6.34 -6.34 -14.37
N VAL A 26 6.39 -5.12 -13.86
CA VAL A 26 6.64 -3.93 -14.68
C VAL A 26 8.02 -3.99 -15.33
N LYS A 27 9.07 -4.27 -14.55
CA LYS A 27 10.45 -4.39 -15.08
C LYS A 27 10.55 -5.44 -16.18
N LYS A 28 9.84 -6.57 -16.04
CA LYS A 28 9.84 -7.64 -17.02
C LYS A 28 9.04 -7.30 -18.29
N LEU A 29 7.87 -6.70 -18.14
CA LEU A 29 6.97 -6.44 -19.29
C LEU A 29 7.39 -5.22 -20.11
N TYR A 30 8.01 -4.23 -19.47
CA TYR A 30 8.37 -2.96 -20.08
C TYR A 30 9.88 -2.76 -20.14
N GLU A 31 10.64 -3.86 -20.13
CA GLU A 31 12.08 -3.83 -20.33
C GLU A 31 12.40 -3.10 -21.66
N ASN A 32 13.30 -2.13 -21.61
CA ASN A 32 13.66 -1.27 -22.75
C ASN A 32 12.52 -0.41 -23.34
N GLN A 33 11.40 -0.24 -22.62
CA GLN A 33 10.35 0.70 -23.00
C GLN A 33 10.46 2.01 -22.23
N PRO A 34 10.08 3.16 -22.84
CA PRO A 34 10.05 4.46 -22.15
C PRO A 34 9.21 4.47 -20.86
N PHE A 35 8.17 3.62 -20.81
CA PHE A 35 7.32 3.50 -19.63
C PHE A 35 8.08 3.05 -18.36
N LEU A 36 9.17 2.30 -18.49
CA LEU A 36 9.97 1.88 -17.33
C LEU A 36 10.62 3.07 -16.62
N GLU A 37 11.06 4.08 -17.39
CA GLU A 37 11.57 5.33 -16.84
C GLU A 37 10.45 6.13 -16.14
N GLU A 38 9.28 6.23 -16.78
CA GLU A 38 8.09 6.87 -16.19
C GLU A 38 7.69 6.19 -14.87
N TYR A 39 7.68 4.86 -14.83
CA TYR A 39 7.43 4.07 -13.62
C TYR A 39 8.46 4.32 -12.53
N THR A 40 9.74 4.33 -12.88
CA THR A 40 10.83 4.57 -11.92
C THR A 40 10.70 5.95 -11.30
N LEU A 41 10.42 6.97 -12.13
CA LEU A 41 10.16 8.33 -11.65
C LEU A 41 8.93 8.40 -10.76
N LYS A 42 7.85 7.68 -11.09
CA LYS A 42 6.65 7.66 -10.23
C LYS A 42 6.89 6.97 -8.90
N GLU A 43 7.63 5.86 -8.89
CA GLU A 43 8.04 5.19 -7.66
C GLU A 43 8.93 6.10 -6.80
N GLU A 44 9.78 6.89 -7.45
CA GLU A 44 10.57 7.93 -6.81
C GLU A 44 9.71 9.12 -6.36
N GLU A 45 8.67 9.57 -7.06
CA GLU A 45 7.81 10.67 -6.59
C GLU A 45 7.10 10.34 -5.27
N MET A 46 6.91 9.05 -4.97
CA MET A 46 6.50 8.60 -3.63
C MET A 46 7.57 8.92 -2.55
N VAL A 47 8.68 9.59 -2.90
CA VAL A 47 9.77 10.10 -2.04
C VAL A 47 9.26 10.89 -0.85
N SER A 48 8.25 11.75 -1.02
CA SER A 48 7.71 12.56 0.09
C SER A 48 7.09 11.72 1.21
N THR A 49 6.87 10.43 0.93
CA THR A 49 6.32 9.43 1.85
C THR A 49 7.34 8.35 2.24
N LYS A 50 8.62 8.54 1.89
CA LYS A 50 9.71 7.58 2.18
C LYS A 50 9.86 7.29 3.67
N ASP A 51 9.52 8.24 4.55
CA ASP A 51 9.61 8.04 6.00
C ASP A 51 8.55 7.04 6.50
N ILE A 52 7.28 7.20 6.09
CA ILE A 52 6.21 6.25 6.43
C ILE A 52 6.41 4.90 5.72
N ARG A 53 6.77 4.88 4.42
CA ARG A 53 7.06 3.63 3.69
C ARG A 53 8.20 2.88 4.36
N SER A 54 9.30 3.57 4.67
CA SER A 54 10.46 2.97 5.34
C SER A 54 10.14 2.52 6.76
N PHE A 55 9.28 3.24 7.49
CA PHE A 55 8.80 2.80 8.79
C PHE A 55 8.00 1.50 8.67
N MET A 56 7.01 1.45 7.77
CA MET A 56 6.18 0.26 7.53
C MET A 56 7.00 -0.96 7.10
N GLN A 57 7.95 -0.78 6.18
CA GLN A 57 8.89 -1.83 5.77
C GLN A 57 9.70 -2.41 6.92
N ARG A 58 10.13 -1.54 7.85
CA ARG A 58 10.88 -1.96 9.04
C ARG A 58 9.97 -2.59 10.09
N LEU A 59 8.73 -2.11 10.21
CA LEU A 59 7.73 -2.64 11.12
C LEU A 59 7.42 -4.12 10.84
N ARG A 60 7.47 -4.55 9.57
CA ARG A 60 7.38 -5.97 9.18
C ARG A 60 8.41 -6.87 9.86
N HIS A 61 9.62 -6.37 10.06
CA HIS A 61 10.73 -7.14 10.64
C HIS A 61 10.94 -6.84 12.12
N TYR A 62 10.16 -5.92 12.68
CA TYR A 62 10.25 -5.55 14.07
C TYR A 62 9.49 -6.55 14.94
N ARG A 63 9.91 -6.70 16.19
CA ARG A 63 9.13 -7.45 17.20
C ARG A 63 7.74 -6.83 17.33
N LEU A 64 6.78 -7.60 17.84
CA LEU A 64 5.41 -7.13 18.08
C LEU A 64 5.44 -5.79 18.86
N PRO A 65 5.07 -4.65 18.25
CA PRO A 65 5.09 -3.38 18.96
C PRO A 65 4.04 -3.40 20.07
N ARG A 66 4.35 -2.72 21.18
CA ARG A 66 3.33 -2.49 22.20
C ARG A 66 2.27 -1.55 21.62
N ILE A 67 1.02 -2.01 21.60
CA ILE A 67 -0.15 -1.25 21.14
C ILE A 67 -1.06 -1.04 22.33
N GLU A 68 -1.50 0.19 22.55
CA GLU A 68 -2.39 0.59 23.63
C GLU A 68 -3.73 1.05 23.05
N ALA A 69 -4.82 0.67 23.71
CA ALA A 69 -6.15 1.16 23.40
C ALA A 69 -6.43 2.40 24.26
N ILE A 70 -6.73 3.53 23.61
CA ILE A 70 -7.07 4.79 24.26
C ILE A 70 -8.56 5.02 24.06
N MET A 71 -9.31 5.03 25.15
CA MET A 71 -10.74 5.30 25.16
C MET A 71 -10.98 6.76 25.54
N TYR A 72 -11.81 7.46 24.77
CA TYR A 72 -12.18 8.85 25.03
C TYR A 72 -13.60 9.12 24.54
N LEU A 73 -14.22 10.19 25.03
CA LEU A 73 -15.49 10.68 24.52
C LEU A 73 -15.24 11.72 23.42
N ASP A 74 -15.92 11.59 22.29
CA ASP A 74 -15.92 12.63 21.27
C ASP A 74 -16.80 13.82 21.68
N GLY A 75 -16.86 14.86 20.83
CA GLY A 75 -17.70 16.04 21.07
C GLY A 75 -19.21 15.79 21.10
N ASN A 76 -19.66 14.56 20.79
CA ASN A 76 -21.04 14.12 20.85
C ASN A 76 -21.26 13.04 21.94
N GLU A 77 -20.35 12.96 22.92
CA GLU A 77 -20.39 11.98 24.03
C GLU A 77 -20.38 10.51 23.57
N ARG A 78 -19.87 10.23 22.37
CA ARG A 78 -19.70 8.85 21.90
C ARG A 78 -18.37 8.30 22.38
N ILE A 79 -18.39 7.05 22.84
CA ILE A 79 -17.17 6.33 23.20
C ILE A 79 -16.39 6.02 21.92
N CYS A 80 -15.22 6.62 21.79
CA CYS A 80 -14.24 6.38 20.75
C CYS A 80 -13.08 5.56 21.29
N VAL A 81 -12.50 4.71 20.44
CA VAL A 81 -11.35 3.88 20.77
C VAL A 81 -10.26 4.06 19.70
N ASP A 82 -9.14 4.63 20.12
CA ASP A 82 -7.93 4.70 19.33
C ASP A 82 -6.99 3.56 19.70
N PHE A 83 -6.26 3.05 18.71
CA PHE A 83 -5.12 2.16 18.96
C PHE A 83 -3.83 2.91 18.63
N LYS A 84 -2.97 3.11 19.62
CA LYS A 84 -1.68 3.79 19.44
C LYS A 84 -0.52 2.85 19.71
N MET A 85 0.52 2.93 18.86
CA MET A 85 1.80 2.28 19.17
C MET A 85 2.57 3.11 20.19
N ASP A 86 3.16 2.43 21.17
CA ASP A 86 4.07 3.02 22.15
C ASP A 86 5.38 3.41 21.45
N VAL A 87 5.57 4.72 21.28
CA VAL A 87 6.73 5.27 20.58
C VAL A 87 8.00 5.13 21.41
N GLN A 88 7.91 5.05 22.74
CA GLN A 88 9.07 4.77 23.59
C GLN A 88 9.54 3.32 23.42
N ASP A 89 8.63 2.36 23.29
CA ASP A 89 8.98 0.99 22.92
C ASP A 89 9.70 0.95 21.56
N LEU A 90 9.13 1.60 20.53
CA LEU A 90 9.75 1.68 19.20
C LEU A 90 11.14 2.33 19.26
N TRP A 91 11.28 3.44 20.01
CA TRP A 91 12.52 4.19 20.13
C TRP A 91 13.59 3.44 20.93
N SER A 92 13.20 2.63 21.92
CA SER A 92 14.13 1.76 22.66
C SER A 92 14.90 0.82 21.73
N ALA A 93 14.26 0.40 20.64
CA ALA A 93 14.83 -0.42 19.60
C ALA A 93 15.44 0.38 18.43
N LYS A 94 15.82 1.65 18.62
CA LYS A 94 16.41 2.55 17.57
C LYS A 94 17.45 1.89 16.65
N LYS A 95 18.20 0.89 17.12
CA LYS A 95 19.20 0.16 16.31
C LYS A 95 18.59 -0.63 15.13
N TRP A 96 17.33 -1.05 15.23
CA TRP A 96 16.61 -1.80 14.19
C TRP A 96 16.07 -0.93 13.05
N TRP A 97 16.02 0.38 13.27
CA TRP A 97 15.44 1.35 12.36
C TRP A 97 16.52 2.06 11.54
N ASN A 98 16.27 2.23 10.24
CA ASN A 98 17.10 3.09 9.39
C ASN A 98 16.80 4.59 9.65
N SER A 99 17.56 5.49 9.03
CA SER A 99 17.43 6.94 9.25
C SER A 99 16.02 7.48 8.99
N LYS A 100 15.35 7.01 7.93
CA LYS A 100 14.00 7.41 7.55
C LYS A 100 12.93 6.92 8.54
N ALA A 101 13.01 5.65 8.94
CA ALA A 101 12.10 5.13 9.97
C ALA A 101 12.32 5.82 11.33
N LYS A 102 13.58 6.15 11.67
CA LYS A 102 13.88 6.96 12.87
C LYS A 102 13.29 8.36 12.79
N SER A 103 13.38 9.01 11.62
CA SER A 103 12.76 10.31 11.37
C SER A 103 11.27 10.26 11.63
N PHE A 104 10.57 9.26 11.06
CA PHE A 104 9.15 9.03 11.31
C PHE A 104 8.82 8.83 12.80
N ILE A 105 9.54 7.94 13.49
CA ILE A 105 9.33 7.67 14.93
C ILE A 105 9.58 8.95 15.75
N ARG A 106 10.63 9.70 15.43
CA ARG A 106 11.00 10.94 16.14
C ARG A 106 9.91 12.00 16.02
N SER A 107 9.34 12.17 14.82
CA SER A 107 8.25 13.14 14.58
C SER A 107 6.97 12.82 15.36
N ASN A 108 6.83 11.59 15.87
CA ASN A 108 5.67 11.11 16.62
C ASN A 108 5.94 10.85 18.12
N LEU A 109 7.11 11.27 18.65
CA LEU A 109 7.52 10.98 20.04
C LEU A 109 6.51 11.43 21.10
N ASN A 110 5.81 12.53 20.87
CA ASN A 110 4.92 13.14 21.87
C ASN A 110 3.44 12.76 21.70
N SER A 111 3.02 12.36 20.50
CA SER A 111 1.61 12.12 20.15
C SER A 111 1.22 10.63 20.17
N GLY A 112 2.22 9.75 20.16
CA GLY A 112 2.03 8.36 19.77
C GLY A 112 1.84 8.22 18.25
N ILE A 113 1.79 6.99 17.76
CA ILE A 113 1.40 6.70 16.37
C ILE A 113 0.02 6.05 16.39
N ASN A 114 -1.01 6.76 15.95
CA ASN A 114 -2.34 6.21 15.77
C ASN A 114 -2.33 5.21 14.60
N LEU A 115 -2.77 3.98 14.84
CA LEU A 115 -2.75 2.91 13.84
C LEU A 115 -3.72 3.16 12.69
N PHE A 116 -4.90 3.69 12.96
CA PHE A 116 -5.88 3.99 11.91
C PHE A 116 -5.35 5.07 10.98
N GLU A 117 -4.82 6.16 11.52
CA GLU A 117 -4.24 7.24 10.73
C GLU A 117 -3.02 6.75 9.92
N LEU A 118 -2.14 5.98 10.55
CA LEU A 118 -0.97 5.39 9.89
C LEU A 118 -1.39 4.54 8.68
N PHE A 119 -2.34 3.63 8.88
CA PHE A 119 -2.82 2.76 7.81
C PHE A 119 -3.59 3.51 6.75
N TYR A 120 -4.39 4.51 7.12
CA TYR A 120 -5.11 5.34 6.17
C TYR A 120 -4.13 6.07 5.25
N VAL A 121 -3.12 6.73 5.82
CA VAL A 121 -2.09 7.43 5.03
C VAL A 121 -1.32 6.44 4.15
N TYR A 122 -0.89 5.30 4.71
CA TYR A 122 -0.17 4.28 3.95
C TYR A 122 -1.04 3.70 2.81
N HIS A 123 -2.31 3.40 3.06
CA HIS A 123 -3.26 2.92 2.05
C HIS A 123 -3.48 3.95 0.93
N GLU A 124 -3.67 5.23 1.28
CA GLU A 124 -3.86 6.32 0.32
C GLU A 124 -2.67 6.45 -0.64
N ILE A 125 -1.45 6.31 -0.12
CA ILE A 125 -0.22 6.36 -0.90
C ILE A 125 -0.20 5.25 -1.96
N TYR A 126 -0.43 4.01 -1.55
CA TYR A 126 -0.45 2.87 -2.48
C TYR A 126 -1.64 2.90 -3.43
N SER A 127 -2.81 3.32 -2.97
CA SER A 127 -4.02 3.40 -3.81
C SER A 127 -3.83 4.39 -4.95
N LYS A 128 -3.26 5.57 -4.68
CA LYS A 128 -2.95 6.57 -5.71
C LYS A 128 -1.92 6.04 -6.71
N PHE A 129 -0.88 5.38 -6.22
CA PHE A 129 0.13 4.77 -7.08
C PHE A 129 -0.45 3.68 -7.99
N TYR A 130 -1.23 2.75 -7.43
CA TYR A 130 -1.83 1.67 -8.21
C TYR A 130 -2.90 2.16 -9.19
N PHE A 131 -3.68 3.17 -8.80
CA PHE A 131 -4.62 3.80 -9.72
C PHE A 131 -3.90 4.42 -10.92
N TRP A 132 -2.84 5.18 -10.67
CA TRP A 132 -2.00 5.73 -11.72
C TRP A 132 -1.41 4.63 -12.61
N LEU A 133 -0.81 3.58 -12.01
CA LEU A 133 -0.19 2.49 -12.74
C LEU A 133 -1.20 1.80 -13.67
N LYS A 134 -2.37 1.43 -13.12
CA LYS A 134 -3.46 0.82 -13.91
C LYS A 134 -3.89 1.72 -15.06
N SER A 135 -4.05 3.01 -14.82
CA SER A 135 -4.45 3.98 -15.85
C SER A 135 -3.41 4.07 -16.98
N ARG A 136 -2.11 4.08 -16.64
CA ARG A 136 -1.03 4.13 -17.62
C ARG A 136 -0.92 2.84 -18.41
N GLN A 137 -0.97 1.68 -17.76
CA GLN A 137 -0.96 0.39 -18.44
C GLN A 137 -2.16 0.24 -19.39
N SER A 138 -3.35 0.69 -18.98
CA SER A 138 -4.55 0.67 -19.83
C SER A 138 -4.41 1.58 -21.06
N SER A 139 -3.68 2.69 -20.91
CA SER A 139 -3.41 3.60 -22.03
C SER A 139 -2.39 3.01 -23.01
N ILE A 140 -1.34 2.37 -22.49
CA ILE A 140 -0.30 1.72 -23.31
C ILE A 140 -0.87 0.54 -24.09
N HIS A 141 -1.68 -0.29 -23.43
CA HIS A 141 -2.26 -1.50 -24.00
C HIS A 141 -3.67 -1.28 -24.57
N LYS A 142 -4.05 -0.03 -24.87
CA LYS A 142 -5.41 0.29 -25.28
C LYS A 142 -5.83 -0.49 -26.53
N GLU A 143 -4.97 -0.54 -27.54
CA GLU A 143 -5.26 -1.24 -28.80
C GLU A 143 -5.44 -2.74 -28.58
N ASP A 144 -4.58 -3.36 -27.75
CA ASP A 144 -4.68 -4.77 -27.39
C ASP A 144 -5.97 -5.07 -26.62
N LEU A 145 -6.36 -4.19 -25.68
CA LEU A 145 -7.58 -4.32 -24.91
C LEU A 145 -8.83 -4.18 -25.79
N ASP A 146 -8.85 -3.19 -26.68
CA ASP A 146 -9.94 -2.97 -27.63
C ASP A 146 -10.07 -4.17 -28.59
N ALA A 147 -8.94 -4.77 -29.02
CA ALA A 147 -8.94 -5.98 -29.84
C ALA A 147 -9.49 -7.21 -29.09
N VAL A 148 -9.10 -7.40 -27.83
CA VAL A 148 -9.65 -8.47 -26.98
C VAL A 148 -11.15 -8.30 -26.81
N GLU A 149 -11.62 -7.08 -26.54
CA GLU A 149 -13.06 -6.79 -26.40
C GLU A 149 -13.84 -7.12 -27.69
N LEU A 150 -13.30 -6.77 -28.85
CA LEU A 150 -13.90 -7.13 -30.14
C LEU A 150 -14.01 -8.65 -30.34
N ILE A 151 -12.95 -9.39 -30.01
CA ILE A 151 -12.94 -10.87 -30.10
C ILE A 151 -13.99 -11.46 -29.15
N MET A 152 -14.06 -10.98 -27.91
CA MET A 152 -15.04 -11.46 -26.92
C MET A 152 -16.48 -11.19 -27.38
N ASN A 153 -16.77 -9.99 -27.87
CA ASN A 153 -18.10 -9.63 -28.37
C ASN A 153 -18.52 -10.47 -29.59
N ASN A 154 -17.58 -10.77 -30.50
CA ASN A 154 -17.83 -11.63 -31.65
C ASN A 154 -18.02 -13.11 -31.26
N ALA A 155 -17.25 -13.62 -30.29
CA ALA A 155 -17.39 -14.99 -29.80
C ALA A 155 -18.76 -15.20 -29.14
N VAL A 156 -19.17 -14.27 -28.28
CA VAL A 156 -20.49 -14.27 -27.64
C VAL A 156 -21.60 -14.19 -28.69
N SER A 157 -21.48 -13.28 -29.67
CA SER A 157 -22.49 -13.13 -30.73
C SER A 157 -22.63 -14.38 -31.60
N ASN A 158 -21.53 -15.09 -31.89
CA ASN A 158 -21.55 -16.32 -32.66
C ASN A 158 -22.13 -17.51 -31.87
N GLU A 159 -21.92 -17.59 -30.55
CA GLU A 159 -22.58 -18.59 -29.69
C GLU A 159 -24.11 -18.38 -29.64
N PHE A 160 -24.58 -17.13 -29.67
CA PHE A 160 -26.02 -16.82 -29.73
C PHE A 160 -26.65 -17.06 -31.11
N LEU A 161 -25.88 -16.96 -32.20
CA LEU A 161 -26.36 -17.24 -33.56
C LEU A 161 -26.31 -18.72 -33.94
N GLY A 162 -25.52 -19.54 -33.24
CA GLY A 162 -25.46 -21.00 -33.40
C GLY A 162 -26.68 -21.77 -32.87
N HIS A 163 -27.61 -21.08 -32.19
CA HIS A 163 -28.85 -21.64 -31.64
C HIS A 163 -30.12 -21.09 -32.31
N LYS A 164 -30.11 -20.89 -33.63
CA LYS A 164 -31.35 -20.82 -34.40
C LYS A 164 -31.69 -22.20 -34.95
N ILE A 165 -32.57 -22.91 -34.23
CA ILE A 165 -33.36 -24.05 -34.72
C ILE A 165 -34.40 -23.52 -35.70
#